data_AF-A0A4R2ISH9-F1
#
_entry.id   AF-A0A4R2ISH9-F1
#
_cell.length_a   1.000
_cell.length_b   1.000
_cell.length_c   1.000
_cell.angle_alpha   90.00
_cell.angle_beta   90.00
_cell.angle_gamma   90.00
#
_symmetry.space_group_name_H-M   'P 1'
#
loop_
_entity.id
_entity.type
_entity.pdbx_description
1 polymer ?
#
loop_
_entity_poly.entity_id
_entity_poly.type
_entity_poly.pdbx_seq_one_letter_code
_entity_poly.pdbx_strand_id
1 'polypeptide(L)'
;MLSDLGLDAFGIDLSPGMLALARRTYPDLRFEEGTMLALDLPDASLGGLLAYYSIIHIPWEQRPQVFAEFHRVLAPGGQLMLVFQIGDGRSQYTELFGTPVSLDWYRQHRTRSPTCCARQASSCR
;
A
#
# COMPACT_ATOMS: atom_id res chain seq x y z
N MET A 1 14.51 10.50 2.68
CA MET A 1 13.72 9.34 3.16
C MET A 1 12.73 9.82 4.23
N LEU A 2 11.63 9.10 4.50
CA LEU A 2 10.71 9.50 5.60
C LEU A 2 11.44 9.58 6.96
N SER A 3 12.41 8.69 7.19
CA SER A 3 13.28 8.69 8.38
C SER A 3 14.07 9.99 8.55
N ASP A 4 14.45 10.67 7.46
CA ASP A 4 15.24 11.91 7.53
C ASP A 4 14.41 13.10 8.03
N LEU A 5 13.09 12.92 8.14
CA LEU A 5 12.16 13.90 8.71
C LEU A 5 11.99 13.72 10.23
N GLY A 6 12.77 12.84 10.86
CA GLY A 6 12.68 12.53 12.30
C GLY A 6 11.47 11.65 12.67
N LEU A 7 10.89 10.95 11.70
CA LEU A 7 9.78 10.03 11.91
C LEU A 7 10.30 8.64 12.29
N ASP A 8 9.66 8.01 13.27
CA ASP A 8 9.82 6.57 13.54
C ASP A 8 9.03 5.78 12.50
N ALA A 9 9.73 5.38 11.43
CA ALA A 9 9.14 4.75 10.25
C ALA A 9 9.72 3.35 10.02
N PHE A 10 8.86 2.45 9.55
CA PHE A 10 9.21 1.07 9.23
C PHE A 10 8.44 0.59 7.99
N GLY A 11 8.93 -0.47 7.35
CA GLY A 11 8.29 -1.08 6.19
C GLY A 11 7.71 -2.46 6.50
N ILE A 12 6.60 -2.80 5.85
CA ILE A 12 6.02 -4.15 5.83
C ILE A 12 5.93 -4.61 4.38
N ASP A 13 6.40 -5.82 4.09
CA ASP A 13 6.25 -6.44 2.77
C ASP A 13 5.96 -7.95 2.93
N LEU A 14 5.23 -8.53 1.98
CA LEU A 14 4.96 -9.97 1.93
C LEU A 14 6.18 -10.75 1.41
N SER A 15 7.06 -10.09 0.63
CA SER A 15 8.16 -10.71 -0.08
C SER A 15 9.44 -10.76 0.76
N PRO A 16 9.91 -11.95 1.16
CA PRO A 16 11.16 -12.08 1.90
C PRO A 16 12.35 -11.53 1.11
N GLY A 17 12.32 -11.64 -0.23
CA GLY A 17 13.37 -11.12 -1.11
C GLY A 17 13.45 -9.58 -1.10
N MET A 18 12.30 -8.91 -1.11
CA MET A 18 12.25 -7.43 -1.01
C MET A 18 12.72 -6.96 0.36
N LEU A 19 12.34 -7.66 1.43
CA LEU A 19 12.79 -7.35 2.80
C LEU A 19 14.30 -7.54 2.95
N ALA A 20 14.86 -8.63 2.39
CA ALA A 20 16.29 -8.87 2.41
C ALA A 20 17.06 -7.74 1.70
N LEU A 21 16.57 -7.28 0.55
CA LEU A 21 17.14 -6.14 -0.16
C LEU A 21 17.03 -4.85 0.65
N ALA A 22 15.85 -4.57 1.21
CA ALA A 22 15.58 -3.36 1.99
C ALA A 22 16.48 -3.26 3.23
N ARG A 23 16.56 -4.33 4.03
CA ARG A 23 17.42 -4.42 5.22
C ARG A 23 18.91 -4.26 4.89
N ARG A 24 19.36 -4.77 3.74
CA ARG A 24 20.75 -4.56 3.28
C ARG A 24 21.02 -3.12 2.84
N THR A 25 20.03 -2.47 2.23
CA THR A 25 20.16 -1.12 1.67
C THR A 25 20.04 -0.06 2.75
N TYR A 26 19.16 -0.29 3.73
CA TYR A 26 18.83 0.63 4.82
C TYR A 26 18.89 -0.12 6.17
N PRO A 27 20.11 -0.43 6.65
CA PRO A 27 20.29 -1.27 7.84
C PRO A 27 19.76 -0.64 9.13
N ASP A 28 19.64 0.68 9.16
CA ASP A 28 19.15 1.42 10.33
C ASP A 28 17.61 1.50 10.40
N LEU A 29 16.89 1.01 9.38
CA LEU A 29 15.44 1.01 9.33
C LEU A 29 14.86 -0.38 9.64
N ARG A 30 13.72 -0.38 10.34
CA ARG A 30 12.96 -1.60 10.63
C ARG A 30 12.15 -2.04 9.42
N PHE A 31 12.22 -3.33 9.09
CA PHE A 31 11.40 -3.96 8.05
C PHE A 31 10.87 -5.30 8.55
N GLU A 32 9.59 -5.56 8.32
CA GLU A 32 8.88 -6.74 8.83
C GLU A 32 8.18 -7.49 7.69
N GLU A 33 8.15 -8.81 7.83
CA GLU A 33 7.36 -9.65 6.94
C GLU A 33 5.92 -9.66 7.40
N GLY A 34 5.00 -9.35 6.49
CA GLY A 34 3.59 -9.26 6.84
C GLY A 34 2.69 -9.00 5.65
N THR A 35 1.39 -9.16 5.87
CA THR A 35 0.37 -8.93 4.85
C THR A 35 -0.54 -7.78 5.28
N MET A 36 -0.91 -6.93 4.31
CA MET A 36 -1.88 -5.87 4.52
C MET A 36 -3.31 -6.38 4.79
N LEU A 37 -3.55 -7.69 4.67
CA LEU A 37 -4.81 -8.35 5.03
C LEU A 37 -4.94 -8.64 6.53
N ALA A 38 -3.81 -8.64 7.27
CA ALA A 38 -3.74 -8.91 8.70
C ALA A 38 -2.42 -8.32 9.23
N LEU A 39 -2.44 -7.04 9.59
CA LEU A 39 -1.27 -6.34 10.09
C LEU A 39 -1.05 -6.73 11.57
N ASP A 40 0.13 -7.26 11.88
CA ASP A 40 0.54 -7.55 13.26
C ASP A 40 0.97 -6.27 14.00
N LEU A 41 0.02 -5.34 14.11
CA LEU A 41 0.18 -4.03 14.74
C LEU A 41 -1.01 -3.78 15.67
N PRO A 42 -0.79 -3.09 16.81
CA PRO A 42 -1.89 -2.69 17.68
C PRO A 42 -2.85 -1.72 16.98
N ASP A 43 -4.10 -1.73 17.42
CA ASP A 43 -5.10 -0.75 17.02
C ASP A 43 -4.62 0.68 17.34
N ALA A 44 -4.94 1.63 16.45
CA ALA A 44 -4.67 3.06 16.64
C ALA A 44 -3.20 3.41 16.95
N SER A 45 -2.24 2.61 16.46
CA SER A 45 -0.81 2.77 16.74
C SER A 45 -0.05 3.65 15.75
N LEU A 46 -0.57 3.84 14.54
CA LEU A 46 0.12 4.57 13.47
C LEU A 46 -0.40 5.99 13.29
N GLY A 47 0.49 6.97 13.34
CA GLY A 47 0.19 8.36 12.95
C GLY A 47 0.01 8.56 11.44
N GLY A 48 0.48 7.62 10.63
CA GLY A 48 0.26 7.61 9.19
C GLY A 48 0.60 6.27 8.54
N LEU A 49 0.04 6.02 7.36
CA LEU A 49 0.25 4.82 6.56
C LEU A 49 0.44 5.20 5.09
N LEU A 50 1.45 4.61 4.45
CA LEU A 50 1.72 4.78 3.03
C LEU A 50 1.57 3.43 2.31
N ALA A 51 0.59 3.31 1.42
CA ALA A 51 0.47 2.16 0.51
C ALA A 51 0.72 2.64 -0.93
N TYR A 52 1.99 2.65 -1.32
CA TYR A 52 2.44 3.17 -2.61
C TYR A 52 2.49 2.04 -3.65
N TYR A 53 1.49 2.00 -4.54
CA TYR A 53 1.30 0.92 -5.51
C TYR A 53 1.17 -0.48 -4.89
N SER A 54 0.87 -0.57 -3.59
CA SER A 54 0.84 -1.86 -2.88
C SER A 54 -0.49 -2.60 -3.07
N ILE A 55 -1.62 -1.88 -3.15
CA ILE A 55 -2.96 -2.51 -3.25
C ILE A 55 -3.30 -3.02 -4.66
N ILE A 56 -2.46 -2.71 -5.66
CA ILE A 56 -2.78 -2.98 -7.07
C ILE A 56 -2.74 -4.48 -7.40
N HIS A 57 -2.12 -5.27 -6.53
CA HIS A 57 -2.11 -6.74 -6.60
C HIS A 57 -3.24 -7.40 -5.82
N ILE A 58 -4.00 -6.63 -5.06
CA ILE A 58 -5.07 -7.15 -4.23
C ILE A 58 -6.35 -7.21 -5.04
N PRO A 59 -6.98 -8.40 -5.15
CA PRO A 59 -8.29 -8.56 -5.78
C PRO A 59 -9.32 -7.62 -5.14
N TRP A 60 -10.25 -7.10 -5.94
CA TRP A 60 -11.19 -6.06 -5.46
C TRP A 60 -12.03 -6.53 -4.26
N GLU A 61 -12.38 -7.80 -4.20
CA GLU A 61 -13.13 -8.45 -3.13
C GLU A 61 -12.38 -8.50 -1.79
N GLN A 62 -11.05 -8.45 -1.80
CA GLN A 62 -10.22 -8.45 -0.60
C GLN A 62 -9.84 -7.04 -0.13
N ARG A 63 -9.95 -6.02 -1.00
CA ARG A 63 -9.62 -4.63 -0.65
C ARG A 63 -10.40 -4.07 0.54
N PRO A 64 -11.70 -4.38 0.74
CA PRO A 64 -12.40 -3.96 1.95
C PRO A 64 -11.71 -4.41 3.24
N GLN A 65 -11.17 -5.63 3.28
CA GLN A 65 -10.41 -6.13 4.42
C GLN A 65 -9.10 -5.35 4.61
N VAL A 66 -8.36 -5.09 3.52
CA VAL A 66 -7.15 -4.27 3.56
C VAL A 66 -7.44 -2.88 4.13
N PHE A 67 -8.50 -2.23 3.67
CA PHE A 67 -8.87 -0.90 4.16
C PHE A 67 -9.39 -0.92 5.60
N ALA A 68 -10.04 -2.01 6.03
CA ALA A 68 -10.41 -2.21 7.43
C ALA A 68 -9.15 -2.32 8.32
N GLU A 69 -8.14 -3.09 7.89
CA GLU A 69 -6.85 -3.18 8.60
C GLU A 69 -6.12 -1.84 8.65
N PHE A 70 -6.07 -1.11 7.53
CA PHE A 70 -5.47 0.24 7.50
C PHE A 70 -6.17 1.19 8.47
N HIS A 71 -7.51 1.17 8.48
CA HIS A 71 -8.29 1.97 9.43
C HIS A 71 -8.04 1.55 10.87
N ARG A 72 -7.99 0.24 11.16
CA ARG A 72 -7.77 -0.30 12.51
C ARG A 72 -6.44 0.17 13.10
N VAL A 73 -5.35 0.10 12.33
CA VAL A 73 -4.01 0.45 12.82
C VAL A 73 -3.76 1.96 12.88
N LEU A 74 -4.51 2.78 12.14
CA LEU A 74 -4.35 4.23 12.14
C LEU A 74 -4.95 4.85 13.42
N ALA A 75 -4.17 5.67 14.09
CA ALA A 75 -4.62 6.48 15.22
C ALA A 75 -5.72 7.48 14.78
N PRO A 76 -6.59 7.94 15.69
CA PRO A 76 -7.49 9.05 15.39
C PRO A 76 -6.74 10.27 14.84
N GLY A 77 -7.13 10.73 13.65
CA GLY A 77 -6.45 11.83 12.94
C GLY A 77 -5.22 11.40 12.10
N GLY A 78 -4.82 10.13 12.17
CA GLY A 78 -3.77 9.55 11.34
C GLY A 78 -4.13 9.61 9.86
N GLN A 79 -3.09 9.73 9.01
CA GLN A 79 -3.27 9.96 7.57
C GLN A 79 -2.90 8.73 6.75
N LEU A 80 -3.76 8.39 5.79
CA LEU A 80 -3.50 7.35 4.81
C LEU A 80 -3.15 7.99 3.47
N MET A 81 -1.99 7.65 2.91
CA MET A 81 -1.64 7.96 1.53
C MET A 81 -1.71 6.68 0.68
N LEU A 82 -2.63 6.67 -0.28
CA LEU A 82 -2.80 5.59 -1.25
C LEU A 82 -2.34 6.06 -2.63
N VAL A 83 -1.53 5.24 -3.30
CA VAL A 83 -1.16 5.47 -4.70
C VAL A 83 -1.47 4.22 -5.50
N PHE A 84 -2.23 4.40 -6.58
CA PHE A 84 -2.71 3.33 -7.45
C PHE A 84 -3.04 3.90 -8.82
N GLN A 85 -3.32 3.03 -9.79
CA GLN A 85 -3.77 3.46 -11.11
C GLN A 85 -5.27 3.32 -11.28
N ILE A 86 -5.90 4.32 -11.89
CA ILE A 86 -7.29 4.27 -12.30
C ILE A 86 -7.41 3.50 -13.62
N GLY A 87 -8.53 2.81 -13.79
CA GLY A 87 -8.88 2.11 -15.02
C GLY A 87 -9.86 0.98 -14.74
N ASP A 88 -10.22 0.27 -15.79
CA ASP A 88 -11.10 -0.87 -15.72
C ASP A 88 -10.31 -2.16 -15.94
N GLY A 89 -10.66 -3.22 -15.20
CA GLY A 89 -10.16 -4.56 -15.46
C GLY A 89 -8.91 -4.98 -14.67
N ARG A 90 -8.54 -6.24 -14.92
CA ARG A 90 -7.38 -6.94 -14.38
C ARG A 90 -6.43 -7.25 -15.52
N SER A 91 -5.14 -6.95 -15.34
CA SER A 91 -4.07 -7.38 -16.24
C SER A 91 -3.25 -8.44 -15.55
N GLN A 92 -3.12 -9.61 -16.16
CA GLN A 92 -2.21 -10.65 -15.69
C GLN A 92 -0.87 -10.51 -16.40
N TYR A 93 0.20 -10.57 -15.61
CA TYR A 93 1.56 -10.58 -16.10
C TYR A 93 2.20 -11.91 -15.74
N THR A 94 2.76 -12.56 -16.75
CA THR A 94 3.48 -13.83 -16.62
C THR A 94 4.99 -13.68 -16.77
N GLU A 95 5.45 -12.50 -17.18
CA GLU A 95 6.87 -12.17 -17.30
C GLU A 95 7.08 -10.68 -16.98
N LEU A 96 8.13 -10.37 -16.21
CA LEU A 96 8.60 -9.01 -15.96
C LEU A 96 10.12 -8.99 -16.02
N PHE A 97 10.68 -8.05 -16.80
CA PHE A 97 12.13 -7.90 -16.96
C PHE A 97 12.85 -9.21 -17.36
N GLY A 98 12.22 -10.02 -18.22
CA GLY A 98 12.76 -11.32 -18.63
C GLY A 98 12.69 -12.42 -17.56
N THR A 99 11.99 -12.17 -16.45
CA THR A 99 11.79 -13.15 -15.37
C THR A 99 10.35 -13.62 -15.33
N PRO A 100 10.07 -14.94 -15.30
CA PRO A 100 8.73 -15.47 -15.12
C PRO A 100 8.12 -15.01 -13.79
N VAL A 101 6.88 -14.54 -13.84
CA VAL A 101 6.10 -14.13 -12.66
C VAL A 101 4.67 -14.63 -12.77
N SER A 102 3.91 -14.54 -11.68
CA SER A 102 2.46 -14.69 -11.71
C SER A 102 1.87 -13.56 -10.89
N LEU A 103 1.57 -12.44 -11.56
CA LEU A 103 1.15 -11.23 -10.88
C LEU A 103 -0.04 -10.60 -11.60
N ASP A 104 -1.03 -10.21 -10.82
CA ASP A 104 -2.21 -9.52 -11.30
C ASP A 104 -2.16 -8.05 -10.92
N TRP A 105 -2.56 -7.19 -11.85
CA TRP A 105 -2.76 -5.77 -11.64
C TRP A 105 -4.23 -5.44 -11.78
N TYR A 106 -4.85 -5.05 -10.68
CA TYR A 106 -6.23 -4.62 -10.59
C TYR A 106 -6.28 -3.09 -10.58
N ARG A 107 -6.80 -2.50 -11.65
CA ARG A 107 -7.01 -1.04 -11.74
C ARG A 107 -8.15 -0.62 -10.81
N GLN A 108 -8.05 0.57 -10.22
CA GLN A 108 -9.13 1.09 -9.39
C GLN A 108 -10.19 1.74 -10.27
N HIS A 109 -11.43 1.27 -10.14
CA HIS A 109 -12.55 1.81 -10.89
C HIS A 109 -12.89 3.21 -10.39
N ARG A 110 -13.14 4.14 -11.33
CA ARG A 110 -13.41 5.56 -11.05
C ARG A 110 -14.71 5.78 -10.26
N THR A 111 -15.73 4.94 -10.51
CA THR A 111 -17.08 5.08 -9.91
C THR A 111 -17.29 4.28 -8.63
N ARG A 112 -16.37 3.37 -8.28
CA ARG A 112 -16.42 2.58 -7.03
C ARG A 112 -15.48 3.10 -5.93
N SER A 113 -14.93 4.30 -6.11
CA SER A 113 -14.08 4.95 -5.11
C SER A 113 -14.82 6.17 -4.54
N PRO A 114 -15.75 5.99 -3.59
CA PRO A 114 -16.59 7.09 -3.11
C PRO A 114 -15.81 8.19 -2.37
N THR A 115 -14.55 7.94 -1.96
CA THR A 115 -13.83 8.82 -1.03
C THR A 115 -12.51 9.41 -1.55
N CYS A 116 -11.93 8.93 -2.65
CA CYS A 116 -10.58 9.37 -3.05
C CYS A 116 -10.55 10.68 -3.87
N CYS A 117 -11.67 11.09 -4.49
CA CYS A 117 -11.66 12.18 -5.48
C CYS A 117 -12.22 13.53 -4.96
N ALA A 118 -12.70 13.60 -3.72
CA ALA A 118 -13.57 14.72 -3.28
C ALA A 118 -12.87 16.06 -2.99
N ARG A 119 -11.55 16.22 -3.19
CA ARG A 119 -10.85 17.50 -2.89
C ARG A 119 -10.03 18.15 -4.00
N GLN A 120 -9.95 17.59 -5.21
CA GLN A 120 -9.12 18.18 -6.29
C GLN A 120 -9.87 18.53 -7.59
N ALA A 121 -11.19 18.34 -7.64
CA ALA A 121 -11.97 18.60 -8.86
C ALA A 121 -12.28 20.10 -9.12
N SER A 122 -11.84 21.04 -8.28
CA SER A 122 -12.22 22.46 -8.40
C SER A 122 -11.23 23.35 -9.17
N SER A 123 -10.17 22.82 -9.79
CA SER A 123 -9.15 23.69 -10.44
C SER A 123 -8.66 23.28 -11.84
N CYS A 124 -9.45 22.51 -12.60
CA CYS A 124 -9.26 22.43 -14.06
C CYS A 124 -10.50 22.98 -14.77
N ARG A 125 -10.48 24.30 -15.03
CA ARG A 125 -11.08 24.87 -16.23
C ARG A 125 -9.95 25.34 -17.13
#